data_AF-A0A496QB90-F1
#
_entry.id   AF-A0A496QB90-F1
#
_cell.length_a   1.000
_cell.length_b   1.000
_cell.length_c   1.000
_cell.angle_alpha   90.00
_cell.angle_beta   90.00
_cell.angle_gamma   90.00
#
_symmetry.space_group_name_H-M   'P 1'
#
loop_
_entity.id
_entity.type
_entity.pdbx_description
1 polymer ?
#
loop_
_entity_poly.entity_id
_entity_poly.type
_entity_poly.pdbx_seq_one_letter_code
_entity_poly.pdbx_strand_id
1 'polypeptide(L)'
;LLGYSLNDTIVVYDKIRENMRKMRGNPPEKIVNTSINQVIVRSLNTSITTFIVVLSLLLFSGKVLQSFAFGLVVGVIVGTYSSLYIASPIVIGWLKRSWR
;
A
#
# COMPACT_ATOMS: atom_id res chain seq x y z
N LEU A 1 -10.61 -1.21 6.59
CA LEU A 1 -9.85 -1.91 5.52
C LEU A 1 -10.04 -1.24 4.16
N LEU A 2 -11.28 -1.06 3.67
CA LEU A 2 -11.57 -0.34 2.42
C LEU A 2 -10.93 1.07 2.36
N GLY A 3 -11.01 1.84 3.45
CA GLY A 3 -10.38 3.16 3.54
C GLY A 3 -8.85 3.15 3.46
N TYR A 4 -8.18 2.05 3.83
CA TYR A 4 -6.72 1.95 3.78
C TYR A 4 -6.22 1.73 2.34
N SER A 5 -6.90 0.83 1.61
CA SER A 5 -6.63 0.59 0.18
C SER A 5 -6.96 1.79 -0.69
N LEU A 6 -8.05 2.52 -0.37
CA LEU A 6 -8.42 3.75 -1.06
C LEU A 6 -7.41 4.87 -0.79
N ASN A 7 -6.98 5.03 0.47
CA ASN A 7 -6.02 6.07 0.85
C ASN A 7 -4.67 5.88 0.13
N ASP A 8 -4.13 4.66 0.10
CA ASP A 8 -2.87 4.39 -0.61
C ASP A 8 -3.00 4.68 -2.12
N THR A 9 -4.15 4.34 -2.71
CA THR A 9 -4.41 4.62 -4.13
C THR A 9 -4.47 6.12 -4.41
N ILE A 10 -5.20 6.88 -3.59
CA ILE A 10 -5.32 8.34 -3.74
C ILE A 10 -3.95 9.02 -3.63
N VAL A 11 -3.11 8.60 -2.66
CA VAL A 11 -1.78 9.18 -2.45
C VAL A 11 -0.85 8.90 -3.64
N VAL A 12 -0.88 7.69 -4.22
CA VAL A 12 -0.10 7.36 -5.42
C VAL A 12 -0.54 8.22 -6.60
N TYR A 13 -1.84 8.33 -6.86
CA TYR A 13 -2.37 9.13 -7.96
C TYR A 13 -2.04 10.61 -7.82
N ASP A 14 -2.15 11.16 -6.60
CA ASP A 14 -1.81 12.55 -6.35
C ASP A 14 -0.31 12.81 -6.56
N LYS A 15 0.55 11.87 -6.14
CA LYS A 15 2.01 11.97 -6.37
C LYS A 15 2.41 11.87 -7.84
N ILE A 16 1.71 11.05 -8.63
CA ILE A 16 1.88 11.03 -10.09
C ILE A 16 1.52 12.39 -10.67
N ARG A 17 0.39 12.97 -10.26
CA ARG A 17 -0.07 14.28 -10.73
C ARG A 17 0.88 15.42 -10.35
N GLU A 18 1.44 15.38 -9.14
CA GLU A 18 2.44 16.33 -8.66
C GLU A 18 3.75 16.22 -9.46
N ASN A 19 4.28 15.01 -9.65
CA ASN A 19 5.53 14.80 -10.39
C ASN A 19 5.37 15.05 -11.89
N MET A 20 4.19 14.84 -12.48
CA MET A 20 3.89 15.27 -13.85
C MET A 20 4.03 16.78 -14.04
N ARG A 21 3.68 17.58 -13.02
CA ARG A 21 3.86 19.05 -13.07
C ARG A 21 5.32 19.45 -12.83
N LYS A 22 6.02 18.78 -11.90
CA LYS A 22 7.42 19.09 -11.52
C LYS A 22 8.47 18.61 -12.53
N MET A 23 8.23 17.48 -13.19
CA MET A 23 9.18 16.82 -14.11
C MET A 23 8.80 17.00 -15.59
N ARG A 24 8.16 18.12 -15.95
CA ARG A 24 7.78 18.44 -17.34
C ARG A 24 8.96 18.24 -18.30
N GLY A 25 8.75 17.45 -19.35
CA GLY A 25 9.77 17.11 -20.35
C GLY A 25 10.48 15.76 -20.14
N ASN A 26 10.31 15.11 -18.99
CA ASN A 26 10.76 13.72 -18.80
C ASN A 26 9.74 12.73 -19.41
N PRO A 27 10.20 11.56 -19.87
CA PRO A 27 9.30 10.52 -20.34
C PRO A 27 8.35 10.06 -19.21
N PRO A 28 7.07 9.81 -19.52
CA PRO A 28 6.04 9.49 -18.52
C PRO A 28 6.40 8.27 -17.65
N GLU A 29 7.13 7.29 -18.21
CA GLU A 29 7.66 6.13 -17.48
C GLU A 29 8.56 6.52 -16.32
N LYS A 30 9.47 7.49 -16.54
CA LYS A 30 10.40 7.96 -15.50
C LYS A 30 9.65 8.70 -14.40
N ILE A 31 8.60 9.45 -14.75
CA ILE A 31 7.75 10.18 -13.81
C ILE A 31 6.99 9.20 -12.93
N VAL A 32 6.32 8.21 -13.54
CA VAL A 32 5.57 7.17 -12.82
C VAL A 32 6.47 6.36 -11.91
N ASN A 33 7.63 5.90 -12.40
CA ASN A 33 8.59 5.15 -11.58
C ASN A 33 9.08 5.95 -10.37
N THR A 34 9.37 7.23 -10.57
CA THR A 34 9.80 8.13 -9.48
C THR A 34 8.68 8.34 -8.45
N SER A 35 7.44 8.56 -8.90
CA SER A 35 6.28 8.70 -8.03
C SER A 35 6.01 7.44 -7.21
N ILE A 36 6.10 6.27 -7.83
CA ILE A 36 5.89 4.99 -7.15
C ILE A 36 6.97 4.78 -6.06
N ASN A 37 8.25 4.97 -6.39
CA ASN A 37 9.33 4.82 -5.41
C ASN A 37 9.19 5.79 -4.22
N GLN A 38 8.69 7.00 -4.44
CA GLN A 38 8.48 7.98 -3.36
C GLN A 38 7.35 7.59 -2.39
N VAL A 39 6.33 6.88 -2.88
CA VAL A 39 5.15 6.52 -2.08
C VAL A 39 5.28 5.12 -1.45
N ILE A 40 6.01 4.21 -2.10
CA ILE A 40 6.21 2.82 -1.63
C ILE A 40 6.76 2.77 -0.20
N VAL A 41 7.81 3.53 0.12
CA VAL A 41 8.43 3.47 1.46
C VAL A 41 7.44 3.89 2.55
N ARG A 42 6.60 4.89 2.27
CA ARG A 42 5.58 5.37 3.21
C ARG A 42 4.47 4.34 3.39
N SER A 43 3.91 3.81 2.30
CA SER A 43 2.83 2.81 2.31
C SER A 43 3.27 1.50 2.97
N LEU A 44 4.52 1.07 2.75
CA LEU A 44 5.11 -0.07 3.43
C LEU A 44 5.22 0.17 4.94
N ASN A 45 5.76 1.31 5.36
CA ASN A 45 5.91 1.62 6.78
C ASN A 45 4.55 1.67 7.51
N THR A 46 3.54 2.29 6.92
CA THR A 46 2.19 2.35 7.53
C THR A 46 1.54 0.96 7.60
N SER A 47 1.70 0.15 6.55
CA SER A 47 1.21 -1.23 6.54
C SER A 47 1.88 -2.11 7.59
N ILE A 48 3.22 -2.06 7.70
CA ILE A 48 4.00 -2.86 8.66
C ILE A 48 3.70 -2.45 10.10
N THR A 49 3.66 -1.14 10.38
CA THR A 49 3.34 -0.65 11.72
C THR A 49 1.92 -1.02 12.15
N THR A 50 0.95 -0.94 11.24
CA THR A 50 -0.43 -1.40 11.52
C THR A 50 -0.49 -2.90 11.79
N PHE A 51 0.28 -3.71 11.05
CA PHE A 51 0.39 -5.14 11.30
C PHE A 51 0.95 -5.44 12.69
N ILE A 52 2.02 -4.75 13.12
CA ILE A 52 2.63 -4.91 14.44
C ILE A 52 1.64 -4.51 15.56
N VAL A 53 0.89 -3.42 15.38
CA VAL A 53 -0.11 -2.97 16.37
C VAL A 53 -1.23 -4.01 16.52
N VAL A 54 -1.76 -4.52 15.40
CA VAL A 54 -2.85 -5.49 15.42
C VAL A 54 -2.38 -6.86 15.95
N LEU A 55 -1.14 -7.25 15.67
CA LEU A 55 -0.51 -8.44 16.26
C LEU A 55 -0.32 -8.31 17.77
N SER A 56 0.15 -7.16 18.24
CA SER A 56 0.26 -6.86 19.67
C SER A 56 -1.11 -6.92 20.34
N LEU A 57 -2.14 -6.36 19.70
CA LEU A 57 -3.51 -6.39 20.21
C LEU A 57 -4.05 -7.83 20.30
N LEU A 58 -3.73 -8.71 19.36
CA LEU A 58 -4.08 -10.13 19.43
C LEU A 58 -3.43 -10.83 20.64
N LEU A 59 -2.12 -10.59 20.85
CA LEU A 59 -1.35 -11.27 21.90
C LEU A 59 -1.67 -10.74 23.31
N PHE A 60 -1.94 -9.45 23.44
CA PHE A 60 -2.13 -8.77 24.73
C PHE A 60 -3.59 -8.37 25.02
N SER A 61 -4.56 -8.66 24.15
CA SER A 61 -5.97 -8.37 24.46
C SER A 61 -6.59 -9.39 25.42
N GLY A 62 -7.46 -8.90 26.30
CA GLY A 62 -8.26 -9.75 27.19
C GLY A 62 -9.38 -10.50 26.45
N LYS A 63 -9.99 -11.48 27.13
CA LYS A 63 -11.01 -12.41 26.58
C LYS A 63 -12.15 -11.74 25.80
N VAL A 64 -12.54 -10.53 26.15
CA VAL A 64 -13.64 -9.80 25.49
C VAL A 64 -13.23 -9.25 24.11
N LEU A 65 -12.00 -8.74 23.99
CA LEU A 65 -11.50 -8.18 22.73
C LEU A 65 -10.90 -9.22 21.79
N GLN A 66 -10.65 -10.43 22.28
CA GLN A 66 -9.92 -11.46 21.53
C GLN A 66 -10.61 -11.81 20.19
N SER A 67 -11.94 -11.96 20.16
CA SER A 67 -12.69 -12.22 18.93
C SER A 67 -12.69 -11.04 17.96
N PHE A 68 -12.70 -9.80 18.48
CA PHE A 68 -12.60 -8.59 17.66
C PHE A 68 -11.18 -8.41 17.08
N ALA A 69 -10.16 -8.64 17.91
CA ALA A 69 -8.75 -8.63 17.53
C ALA A 69 -8.46 -9.69 16.47
N PHE A 70 -9.05 -10.88 16.58
CA PHE A 70 -8.94 -11.93 15.58
C PHE A 70 -9.51 -11.49 14.22
N GLY A 71 -10.69 -10.86 14.21
CA GLY A 71 -11.26 -10.28 12.99
C GLY A 71 -10.38 -9.21 12.36
N LEU A 72 -9.76 -8.34 13.18
CA LEU A 72 -8.79 -7.35 12.71
C LEU A 72 -7.53 -8.00 12.14
N VAL A 73 -6.98 -9.03 12.79
CA VAL A 73 -5.81 -9.77 12.29
C VAL A 73 -6.09 -10.40 10.94
N VAL A 74 -7.21 -11.12 10.80
CA VAL A 74 -7.60 -11.74 9.52
C VAL A 74 -7.77 -10.67 8.44
N GLY A 75 -8.44 -9.57 8.77
CA GLY A 75 -8.64 -8.45 7.84
C GLY A 75 -7.35 -7.75 7.41
N VAL A 76 -6.39 -7.59 8.33
CA VAL A 76 -5.06 -7.05 8.02
C VAL A 76 -4.26 -8.07 7.22
N ILE A 77 -4.26 -9.36 7.54
CA ILE A 77 -3.55 -10.39 6.75
C ILE A 77 -4.06 -10.40 5.31
N VAL A 78 -5.38 -10.43 5.10
CA VAL A 78 -5.99 -10.40 3.76
C VAL A 78 -5.67 -9.08 3.05
N GLY A 79 -5.79 -7.94 3.75
CA GLY A 79 -5.50 -6.62 3.18
C GLY A 79 -4.03 -6.40 2.83
N THR A 80 -3.12 -6.84 3.71
CA THR A 80 -1.67 -6.77 3.54
C THR A 80 -1.20 -7.74 2.47
N TYR A 81 -1.74 -8.96 2.40
CA TYR A 81 -1.45 -9.89 1.30
C TYR A 81 -1.95 -9.34 -0.04
N SER A 82 -3.17 -8.79 -0.09
CA SER A 82 -3.67 -8.15 -1.31
C SER A 82 -2.86 -6.92 -1.73
N SER A 83 -2.42 -6.07 -0.80
CA SER A 83 -1.65 -4.88 -1.16
C SER A 83 -0.19 -5.23 -1.54
N LEU A 84 0.48 -6.11 -0.78
CA LEU A 84 1.88 -6.48 -1.03
C LEU A 84 2.04 -7.44 -2.22
N TYR A 85 1.20 -8.48 -2.31
CA TYR A 85 1.36 -9.57 -3.28
C TYR A 85 0.43 -9.50 -4.50
N ILE A 86 -0.62 -8.68 -4.48
CA ILE A 86 -1.47 -8.48 -5.67
C ILE A 86 -1.15 -7.12 -6.32
N ALA A 87 -1.05 -6.02 -5.55
CA ALA A 87 -0.75 -4.72 -6.16
C ALA A 87 0.70 -4.60 -6.66
N SER A 88 1.70 -5.07 -5.90
CA SER A 88 3.12 -4.95 -6.32
C SER A 88 3.45 -5.69 -7.62
N PRO A 89 3.11 -6.99 -7.82
CA PRO A 89 3.41 -7.67 -9.08
C PRO A 89 2.49 -7.27 -10.24
N ILE A 90 1.27 -6.78 -9.99
CA ILE A 90 0.42 -6.22 -11.05
C ILE A 90 1.03 -4.93 -11.60
N VAL A 91 1.54 -4.04 -10.73
CA VAL A 91 2.23 -2.82 -11.16
C VAL A 91 3.51 -3.16 -11.93
N ILE A 92 4.31 -4.12 -11.44
CA ILE A 92 5.52 -4.58 -12.14
C ILE A 92 5.18 -5.26 -13.48
N GLY A 93 4.08 -6.03 -13.54
CA GLY A 93 3.60 -6.69 -14.76
C GLY A 93 3.03 -5.74 -15.80
N TRP A 94 2.29 -4.71 -15.38
CA TRP A 94 1.80 -3.65 -16.25
C TRP A 94 2.93 -2.79 -16.80
N LEU A 95 3.94 -2.47 -15.98
CA LEU A 95 5.12 -1.74 -16.41
C LEU A 95 5.93 -2.54 -17.43
N LYS A 96 6.05 -3.86 -17.26
CA LYS A 96 6.75 -4.76 -18.19
C LYS A 96 6.00 -4.97 -19.52
N ARG A 97 4.67 -4.76 -19.55
CA ARG A 97 3.83 -4.95 -20.75
C ARG A 97 3.58 -3.66 -21.53
N SER A 98 3.64 -2.50 -20.87
CA SER A 98 3.52 -1.19 -21.52
C SER A 98 4.78 -0.77 -22.28
N TRP A 99 5.92 -1.44 -22.06
CA TRP A 99 7.20 -1.18 -22.71
C TRP A 99 7.59 -2.32 -23.67
N ARG A 100 6.63 -2.73 -24.51
CA ARG A 100 6.82 -3.64 -25.65
C ARG A 100 5.95 -3.20 -26.81
#